data_AF-X1IUT8-F1
#
_entry.id   AF-X1IUT8-F1
#
_cell.length_a   1.000
_cell.length_b   1.000
_cell.length_c   1.000
_cell.angle_alpha   90.00
_cell.angle_beta   90.00
_cell.angle_gamma   90.00
#
_symmetry.space_group_name_H-M   'P 1'
#
loop_
_entity.id
_entity.type
_entity.pdbx_description
1 polymer ?
#
loop_
_entity_poly.entity_id
_entity_poly.type
_entity_poly.pdbx_seq_one_letter_code
_entity_poly.pdbx_strand_id
1 'polypeptide(L)'
;RAVALNNLAWIMVTAPDKDLRDRQRALVLAKEAVKLERSPIFLDTLAEAYYENDLIPEAIDTIKEAISAATEDRNYYEEQLRKFETVQPLSHKGTKD
;
A
#
# COMPACT_ATOMS: atom_id res chain seq x y z
N ARG A 1 -0.05 13.23 13.96
CA ARG A 1 0.66 13.52 12.68
C ARG A 1 0.68 12.30 11.78
N ALA A 2 1.09 11.12 12.27
CA ALA A 2 1.14 9.87 11.50
C ALA A 2 -0.18 9.52 10.81
N VAL A 3 -1.31 9.53 11.53
CA VAL A 3 -2.66 9.28 10.99
C VAL A 3 -2.98 10.13 9.75
N ALA A 4 -2.72 11.45 9.79
CA ALA A 4 -3.04 12.33 8.67
C ALA A 4 -2.16 12.06 7.44
N LEU A 5 -0.88 11.71 7.65
CA LEU A 5 0.02 11.29 6.58
C LEU A 5 -0.46 9.97 5.96
N ASN A 6 -0.84 9.00 6.80
CA ASN A 6 -1.35 7.72 6.37
C ASN A 6 -2.63 7.87 5.54
N ASN A 7 -3.61 8.63 6.04
CA ASN A 7 -4.89 8.84 5.35
C ASN A 7 -4.69 9.50 3.99
N LEU A 8 -3.78 10.49 3.90
CA LEU A 8 -3.46 11.13 2.63
C LEU A 8 -2.76 10.16 1.68
N ALA A 9 -1.82 9.36 2.17
CA ALA A 9 -1.15 8.35 1.36
C ALA A 9 -2.17 7.33 0.81
N TRP A 10 -3.06 6.83 1.65
CA TRP A 10 -4.10 5.88 1.26
C TRP A 10 -5.02 6.42 0.16
N ILE A 11 -5.48 7.67 0.29
CA ILE A 11 -6.27 8.34 -0.76
C ILE A 11 -5.47 8.41 -2.06
N MET A 12 -4.19 8.79 -2.00
CA MET A 12 -3.34 8.94 -3.18
C MET A 12 -3.02 7.62 -3.90
N VAL A 13 -3.23 6.46 -3.29
CA VAL A 13 -3.08 5.14 -3.95
C VAL A 13 -4.41 4.49 -4.32
N THR A 14 -5.47 4.69 -3.52
CA THR A 14 -6.72 3.95 -3.70
C THR A 14 -7.88 4.75 -4.28
N ALA A 15 -7.78 6.08 -4.37
CA ALA A 15 -8.88 6.93 -4.80
C ALA A 15 -9.44 6.49 -6.18
N PRO A 16 -10.76 6.39 -6.36
CA PRO A 16 -11.36 6.12 -7.67
C PRO A 16 -11.05 7.23 -8.68
N ASP A 17 -10.99 8.46 -8.19
CA ASP A 17 -10.60 9.63 -8.97
C ASP A 17 -9.08 9.59 -9.23
N LYS A 18 -8.71 9.57 -10.51
CA LYS A 18 -7.31 9.50 -10.94
C LYS A 18 -6.57 10.81 -10.70
N ASP A 19 -7.27 11.94 -10.61
CA ASP A 19 -6.64 13.24 -10.38
C ASP A 19 -6.14 13.37 -8.93
N LEU A 20 -6.66 12.54 -8.02
CA LEU A 20 -6.20 12.45 -6.64
C LEU A 20 -5.03 11.47 -6.45
N ARG A 21 -4.68 10.69 -7.48
CA ARG A 21 -3.64 9.67 -7.38
C ARG A 21 -2.25 10.27 -7.59
N ASP A 22 -1.36 9.97 -6.66
CA ASP A 22 0.06 10.32 -6.73
C ASP A 22 0.85 9.26 -6.00
N ARG A 23 1.16 8.16 -6.70
CA ARG A 23 1.85 6.99 -6.15
C ARG A 23 3.21 7.35 -5.55
N GLN A 24 3.98 8.25 -6.18
CA GLN A 24 5.30 8.66 -5.67
C GLN A 24 5.16 9.41 -4.34
N ARG A 25 4.24 10.37 -4.27
CA ARG A 25 4.01 11.15 -3.06
C ARG A 25 3.40 10.29 -1.95
N ALA A 26 2.49 9.38 -2.29
CA ALA A 26 1.92 8.44 -1.34
C ALA A 26 3.00 7.60 -0.66
N LEU A 27 3.98 7.10 -1.42
CA LEU A 27 5.09 6.33 -0.87
C LEU A 27 5.91 7.14 0.14
N VAL A 28 6.20 8.41 -0.15
CA VAL A 28 6.91 9.29 0.79
C VAL A 28 6.10 9.50 2.07
N LEU A 29 4.80 9.78 1.94
CA LEU A 29 3.91 10.02 3.08
C LEU A 29 3.72 8.77 3.94
N ALA A 30 3.55 7.60 3.33
CA ALA A 30 3.41 6.33 4.04
C ALA A 30 4.69 5.96 4.79
N LYS A 31 5.88 6.16 4.19
CA LYS A 31 7.16 5.98 4.87
C LYS A 31 7.30 6.88 6.10
N GLU A 32 6.91 8.14 5.99
CA GLU A 32 6.92 9.07 7.13
C GLU A 32 5.88 8.71 8.20
N ALA A 33 4.70 8.23 7.81
CA ALA A 33 3.70 7.73 8.76
C ALA A 33 4.24 6.55 9.58
N VAL A 34 4.81 5.55 8.90
CA VAL A 34 5.40 4.36 9.52
C VAL A 34 6.62 4.68 10.40
N LYS A 35 7.41 5.69 10.02
CA LYS A 35 8.54 6.17 10.83
C LYS A 35 8.07 6.82 12.14
N LEU A 36 6.95 7.52 12.12
CA LEU A 36 6.37 8.15 13.31
C LEU A 36 5.63 7.14 14.19
N GLU A 37 4.96 6.17 13.58
CA GLU A 37 4.19 5.14 14.26
C GLU A 37 4.13 3.88 13.39
N ARG A 38 4.62 2.76 13.89
CA ARG A 38 4.73 1.51 13.13
C ARG A 38 3.59 0.56 13.49
N SER A 39 2.39 0.86 13.02
CA SER A 39 1.18 0.05 13.25
C SER A 39 0.82 -0.82 12.04
N PRO A 40 0.05 -1.92 12.21
CA PRO A 40 -0.38 -2.78 11.10
C PRO A 40 -1.06 -2.02 9.96
N ILE A 41 -1.95 -1.07 10.31
CA ILE A 41 -2.69 -0.25 9.33
C ILE A 41 -1.73 0.62 8.50
N PHE A 42 -0.69 1.19 9.13
CA PHE A 42 0.24 2.05 8.41
C PHE A 42 1.24 1.23 7.58
N LEU A 43 1.59 0.04 8.05
CA LEU A 43 2.37 -0.92 7.27
C LEU A 43 1.59 -1.39 6.04
N ASP A 44 0.29 -1.65 6.14
CA ASP A 44 -0.55 -1.98 4.97
C ASP A 44 -0.60 -0.83 3.95
N THR A 45 -0.82 0.41 4.42
CA THR A 45 -0.78 1.58 3.52
C THR A 45 0.59 1.73 2.83
N LEU A 46 1.68 1.48 3.56
CA LEU A 46 3.02 1.49 2.98
C LEU A 46 3.23 0.34 1.98
N ALA A 47 2.70 -0.84 2.26
CA ALA A 47 2.77 -1.98 1.34
C ALA A 47 2.00 -1.70 0.05
N GLU A 48 0.80 -1.13 0.12
CA GLU A 48 0.04 -0.68 -1.05
C GLU A 48 0.81 0.38 -1.85
N ALA A 49 1.42 1.35 -1.17
CA ALA A 49 2.22 2.37 -1.83
C ALA A 49 3.47 1.78 -2.49
N TYR A 50 4.13 0.79 -1.91
CA TYR A 50 5.22 0.06 -2.58
C TYR A 50 4.71 -0.67 -3.82
N TYR A 51 3.59 -1.38 -3.71
CA TYR A 51 2.98 -2.13 -4.80
C TYR A 51 2.64 -1.23 -6.00
N GLU A 52 1.94 -0.12 -5.75
CA GLU A 52 1.60 0.86 -6.80
C GLU A 52 2.85 1.54 -7.39
N ASN A 53 4.00 1.48 -6.73
CA ASN A 53 5.29 1.96 -7.26
C ASN A 53 6.14 0.87 -7.92
N ASP A 54 5.56 -0.30 -8.22
CA ASP A 54 6.26 -1.45 -8.83
C ASP A 54 7.39 -2.03 -7.94
N LEU A 55 7.38 -1.71 -6.65
CA LEU A 55 8.34 -2.19 -5.64
C LEU A 55 7.77 -3.43 -4.93
N ILE A 56 7.55 -4.49 -5.71
CA ILE A 56 6.81 -5.69 -5.27
C ILE A 56 7.49 -6.42 -4.10
N PRO A 57 8.82 -6.64 -4.08
CA PRO A 57 9.48 -7.26 -2.92
C PRO A 57 9.25 -6.49 -1.62
N GLU A 58 9.38 -5.17 -1.66
CA GLU A 58 9.16 -4.31 -0.51
C GLU A 58 7.70 -4.32 -0.04
N ALA A 59 6.74 -4.38 -0.99
CA ALA A 59 5.32 -4.53 -0.65
C ALA A 59 5.05 -5.83 0.10
N ILE A 60 5.59 -6.96 -0.39
CA ILE A 60 5.43 -8.28 0.22
C ILE A 60 6.06 -8.34 1.61
N ASP A 61 7.27 -7.82 1.78
CA ASP A 61 7.95 -7.82 3.07
C ASP A 61 7.21 -6.93 4.09
N THR A 62 6.72 -5.78 3.65
CA THR A 62 5.98 -4.85 4.50
C THR A 62 4.63 -5.40 4.95
N ILE A 63 3.86 -6.04 4.05
CA ILE A 63 2.56 -6.62 4.44
C ILE A 63 2.72 -7.85 5.35
N LYS A 64 3.78 -8.64 5.17
CA LYS A 64 4.11 -9.73 6.10
C LYS A 64 4.36 -9.21 7.50
N GLU A 65 5.01 -8.06 7.62
CA GLU A 65 5.18 -7.39 8.91
C GLU A 65 3.83 -6.93 9.50
N ALA A 66 2.95 -6.34 8.69
CA ALA A 66 1.61 -5.97 9.13
C ALA A 66 0.84 -7.19 9.67
N ILE A 67 0.88 -8.31 8.95
CA ILE A 67 0.29 -9.61 9.34
C ILE A 67 0.85 -10.09 10.68
N SER A 68 2.16 -9.98 10.91
CA SER A 68 2.80 -10.39 12.17
C SER A 68 2.44 -9.49 13.35
N ALA A 69 2.22 -8.19 13.12
CA ALA A 69 1.88 -7.22 14.15
C ALA A 69 0.37 -7.10 14.44
N ALA A 70 -0.48 -7.60 13.54
CA ALA A 70 -1.93 -7.49 13.63
C ALA A 70 -2.53 -8.39 14.73
N THR A 71 -3.30 -7.79 15.64
CA THR A 71 -4.17 -8.51 16.59
C THR A 71 -5.61 -8.65 16.07
N GLU A 72 -5.98 -7.85 15.07
CA GLU A 72 -7.29 -7.75 14.44
C GLU A 72 -7.10 -7.65 12.92
N ASP A 73 -8.14 -7.92 12.13
CA ASP A 73 -8.14 -7.80 10.66
C ASP A 73 -7.01 -8.54 9.91
N ARG A 74 -6.40 -9.54 10.55
CA ARG A 74 -5.31 -10.32 9.95
C ARG A 74 -5.67 -10.91 8.58
N ASN A 75 -6.91 -11.37 8.41
CA ASN A 75 -7.40 -11.94 7.14
C ASN A 75 -7.31 -10.92 5.99
N TYR A 76 -7.57 -9.64 6.26
CA TYR A 76 -7.46 -8.57 5.27
C TYR A 76 -6.02 -8.40 4.80
N TYR A 77 -5.05 -8.38 5.72
CA TYR A 77 -3.64 -8.27 5.34
C TYR A 77 -3.14 -9.51 4.59
N GLU A 78 -3.65 -10.70 4.91
CA GLU A 78 -3.35 -11.92 4.16
C GLU A 78 -3.96 -11.89 2.73
N GLU A 79 -5.11 -11.24 2.53
CA GLU A 79 -5.66 -10.97 1.19
C GLU A 79 -4.78 -10.02 0.39
N GLN A 80 -4.30 -8.95 1.03
CA GLN A 80 -3.36 -8.00 0.44
C GLN A 80 -2.05 -8.68 0.03
N LEU A 81 -1.51 -9.58 0.87
CA LEU A 81 -0.35 -10.39 0.52
C LEU A 81 -0.61 -11.26 -0.71
N ARG A 82 -1.75 -11.95 -0.78
CA ARG A 82 -2.13 -12.74 -1.96
C ARG A 82 -2.20 -11.86 -3.20
N LYS A 83 -2.79 -10.67 -3.12
CA LYS A 83 -2.83 -9.71 -4.23
C LYS A 83 -1.41 -9.39 -4.72
N PHE A 84 -0.49 -9.05 -3.81
CA PHE A 84 0.89 -8.70 -4.17
C PHE A 84 1.68 -9.87 -4.76
N GLU A 85 1.43 -11.11 -4.31
CA GLU A 85 2.08 -12.31 -4.84
C GLU A 85 1.54 -12.74 -6.21
N THR A 86 0.29 -12.38 -6.53
CA THR A 86 -0.38 -12.79 -7.79
C THR A 86 0.06 -12.03 -9.04
N VAL A 87 1.06 -11.14 -8.97
CA VAL A 87 1.51 -10.38 -10.14
C VAL A 87 2.20 -11.30 -11.17
N GLN A 88 1.41 -11.76 -12.14
CA GLN A 88 1.87 -11.80 -13.54
C GLN A 88 2.09 -10.35 -13.98
N PRO A 89 3.21 -10.00 -14.63
CA PRO A 89 3.47 -8.63 -15.08
C PRO A 89 2.29 -8.15 -15.91
N LEU A 90 1.66 -7.05 -15.48
CA LEU A 90 0.57 -6.40 -16.19
C LEU A 90 1.08 -5.95 -17.56
N SER A 91 0.86 -6.77 -18.58
CA SER A 91 0.85 -6.31 -19.96
C SER A 91 -0.21 -5.22 -20.05
N HIS A 92 0.20 -4.10 -20.63
CA HIS A 92 -0.61 -2.91 -20.83
C HIS A 92 -1.98 -3.30 -21.41
N LYS A 93 -3.04 -3.26 -20.62
CA LYS A 93 -4.39 -3.13 -21.18
C LYS A 93 -4.53 -1.68 -21.61
N GLY A 94 -4.12 -1.45 -22.85
CA GLY A 94 -4.49 -0.29 -23.64
C GLY A 94 -5.99 -0.04 -23.54
N THR A 95 -6.29 1.25 -23.50
CA THR A 95 -7.52 1.89 -23.97
C THR A 95 -8.50 0.94 -24.66
N LYS A 96 -9.68 0.76 -24.05
CA LYS A 96 -10.84 0.27 -24.80
C LYS A 96 -11.33 1.40 -25.70
N ASP A 97 -11.61 1.00 -26.93
CA ASP A 97 -12.30 1.74 -27.98
C ASP A 97 -13.58 2.43 -27.51
#